data_AF-A0A2I0A2X7-F1
#
_entry.id   AF-A0A2I0A2X7-F1
#
_cell.length_a   1.000
_cell.length_b   1.000
_cell.length_c   1.000
_cell.angle_alpha   90.00
_cell.angle_beta   90.00
_cell.angle_gamma   90.00
#
_symmetry.space_group_name_H-M   'P 1'
#
loop_
_entity.id
_entity.type
_entity.pdbx_description
1 polymer ?
#
loop_
_entity_poly.entity_id
_entity_poly.type
_entity_poly.pdbx_seq_one_letter_code
_entity_poly.pdbx_strand_id
1 'polypeptide(L)'
;MEDGVIKSFQIMNGLPTFIFSEKEIANMSTNFGWIGVSKFPIKRPTMDDVRLFFISLGFAGAFQVGRYDQKHILIRFTLESDFNRVRRKGTYYIENNIPIKIWKWEPCFKPGYKSPVWLEFPDLPIKFWPSQLLT
;
A
#
# COMPACT_ATOMS: atom_id res chain seq x y z
N MET A 1 6.33 3.29 -28.20
CA MET A 1 6.03 4.54 -27.47
C MET A 1 4.52 4.59 -27.40
N GLU A 2 3.94 4.19 -26.28
CA GLU A 2 2.48 4.27 -26.11
C GLU A 2 2.17 5.69 -25.62
N ASP A 3 1.40 6.41 -26.41
CA ASP A 3 0.90 7.74 -26.05
C ASP A 3 0.11 7.64 -24.74
N GLY A 4 0.64 8.26 -23.68
CA GLY A 4 0.02 8.27 -22.37
C GLY A 4 -1.38 8.88 -22.47
N VAL A 5 -2.41 8.06 -22.28
CA VAL A 5 -3.81 8.49 -22.32
C VAL A 5 -4.06 9.44 -21.14
N ILE A 6 -4.07 10.75 -21.42
CA ILE A 6 -4.38 11.77 -20.42
C ILE A 6 -5.88 11.70 -20.10
N LYS A 7 -6.20 11.28 -18.88
CA LYS A 7 -7.58 11.24 -18.40
C LYS A 7 -8.06 12.65 -18.05
N SER A 8 -9.21 13.05 -18.60
CA SER A 8 -9.85 14.32 -18.26
C SER A 8 -10.35 14.31 -16.80
N PHE A 9 -10.14 15.41 -16.08
CA PHE A 9 -10.73 15.64 -14.76
C PHE A 9 -12.04 16.42 -14.89
N GLN A 10 -12.89 16.32 -13.88
CA GLN A 10 -14.11 17.12 -13.72
C GLN A 10 -14.01 17.95 -12.44
N ILE A 11 -14.66 19.12 -12.39
CA ILE A 11 -14.78 19.89 -11.15
C ILE A 11 -16.04 19.43 -10.42
N MET A 12 -15.87 18.78 -9.27
CA MET A 12 -16.96 18.39 -8.39
C MET A 12 -16.79 19.10 -7.05
N ASN A 13 -17.80 19.86 -6.62
CA ASN A 13 -17.75 20.67 -5.39
C ASN A 13 -16.51 21.60 -5.32
N GLY A 14 -16.11 22.18 -6.45
CA GLY A 14 -14.94 23.06 -6.55
C GLY A 14 -13.59 22.33 -6.57
N LEU A 15 -13.57 21.00 -6.59
CA LEU A 15 -12.35 20.20 -6.55
C LEU A 15 -12.13 19.41 -7.87
N PRO A 16 -10.91 19.39 -8.42
CA PRO A 16 -10.56 18.51 -9.53
C PRO A 16 -10.72 17.04 -9.12
N THR A 17 -11.56 16.32 -9.84
CA THR A 17 -11.95 14.95 -9.56
C THR A 17 -11.75 14.10 -10.80
N PHE A 18 -11.05 12.97 -10.63
CA PHE A 18 -10.90 11.94 -11.65
C PHE A 18 -11.85 10.79 -11.33
N ILE A 19 -12.66 10.38 -12.31
CA ILE A 19 -13.63 9.29 -12.14
C ILE A 19 -13.08 8.05 -12.83
N PHE A 20 -12.85 6.97 -12.09
CA PHE A 20 -12.39 5.69 -12.62
C PHE A 20 -13.50 4.66 -12.59
N SER A 21 -13.70 3.97 -13.72
CA SER A 21 -14.53 2.78 -13.78
C SER A 21 -13.87 1.62 -13.03
N GLU A 22 -14.66 0.64 -12.59
CA GLU A 22 -14.13 -0.56 -11.92
C GLU A 22 -13.13 -1.31 -12.79
N LYS A 23 -13.35 -1.35 -14.12
CA LYS A 23 -12.42 -1.95 -15.07
C LYS A 23 -11.08 -1.22 -15.09
N GLU A 24 -11.09 0.11 -15.08
CA GLU A 24 -9.86 0.90 -15.02
C GLU A 24 -9.13 0.72 -13.68
N ILE A 25 -9.85 0.70 -12.56
CA ILE A 25 -9.26 0.43 -11.24
C ILE A 25 -8.63 -0.98 -11.24
N ALA A 26 -9.34 -1.98 -11.76
CA ALA A 26 -8.81 -3.33 -11.88
C ALA A 26 -7.55 -3.38 -12.76
N ASN A 27 -7.54 -2.67 -13.88
CA ASN A 27 -6.41 -2.62 -14.81
C ASN A 27 -5.23 -1.79 -14.26
N MET A 28 -5.46 -0.83 -13.37
CA MET A 28 -4.38 -0.17 -12.62
C MET A 28 -3.87 -1.09 -11.51
N SER A 29 -4.74 -1.93 -10.96
CA SER A 29 -4.44 -2.89 -9.90
C SER A 29 -3.65 -4.11 -10.38
N THR A 30 -3.61 -4.40 -11.69
CA THR A 30 -2.84 -5.54 -12.24
C THR A 30 -1.33 -5.36 -12.05
N ASN A 31 -0.83 -4.11 -11.98
CA ASN A 31 0.58 -3.81 -11.69
C ASN A 31 0.89 -3.72 -10.18
N PHE A 32 -0.12 -3.75 -9.32
CA PHE A 32 0.08 -3.89 -7.88
C PHE A 32 0.47 -5.33 -7.61
N GLY A 33 1.77 -5.60 -7.63
CA GLY A 33 2.35 -6.93 -7.43
C GLY A 33 2.05 -7.51 -6.05
N TRP A 34 3.06 -8.07 -5.40
CA TRP A 34 2.87 -8.81 -4.16
C TRP A 34 2.75 -7.86 -2.96
N ILE A 35 1.58 -7.27 -2.75
CA ILE A 35 1.35 -6.29 -1.68
C ILE A 35 0.54 -6.90 -0.54
N GLY A 36 1.10 -6.79 0.66
CA GLY A 36 0.45 -7.11 1.91
C GLY A 36 -0.08 -5.85 2.61
N VAL A 37 -1.29 -5.94 3.15
CA VAL A 37 -1.80 -4.96 4.11
C VAL A 37 -1.77 -5.58 5.50
N SER A 38 -1.44 -4.78 6.50
CA SER A 38 -1.45 -5.22 7.88
C SER A 38 -2.09 -4.20 8.81
N LYS A 39 -2.63 -4.67 9.93
CA LYS A 39 -3.36 -3.90 10.93
C LYS A 39 -2.80 -4.20 12.33
N PHE A 40 -2.54 -3.14 13.07
CA PHE A 40 -2.21 -3.17 14.48
C PHE A 40 -3.48 -2.94 15.31
N PRO A 41 -3.88 -3.86 16.20
CA PRO A 41 -5.14 -3.74 16.93
C PRO A 41 -5.12 -2.63 17.99
N ILE A 42 -3.98 -2.43 18.65
CA ILE A 42 -3.85 -1.52 19.81
C ILE A 42 -3.10 -0.25 19.40
N LYS A 43 -1.78 -0.37 19.24
CA LYS A 43 -0.87 0.72 18.88
C LYS A 43 0.12 0.20 17.84
N ARG A 44 0.39 1.01 16.82
CA ARG A 44 1.44 0.70 15.85
C ARG A 44 2.81 1.01 16.48
N PRO A 45 3.80 0.11 16.35
CA PRO A 45 5.20 0.42 16.62
C PRO A 45 5.72 1.57 15.72
N THR A 46 6.95 2.00 15.95
CA THR A 46 7.56 2.95 15.00
C THR A 46 7.77 2.28 13.65
N MET A 47 7.87 3.06 12.57
CA MET A 47 8.12 2.46 11.24
C MET A 47 9.49 1.78 11.18
N ASP A 48 10.44 2.20 12.00
CA ASP A 48 11.77 1.59 12.07
C ASP A 48 11.73 0.23 12.78
N ASP A 49 11.00 0.10 13.88
CA ASP A 49 10.78 -1.20 14.53
C ASP A 49 10.10 -2.18 13.59
N VAL A 50 9.11 -1.70 12.83
CA VAL A 50 8.42 -2.51 11.82
C VAL A 50 9.39 -2.94 10.72
N ARG A 51 10.25 -2.05 10.21
CA ARG A 51 11.26 -2.38 9.20
C ARG A 51 12.26 -3.40 9.72
N LEU A 52 12.80 -3.18 10.91
CA LEU A 52 13.73 -4.11 11.57
C LEU A 52 13.10 -5.49 11.77
N PHE A 53 11.82 -5.54 12.16
CA PHE A 53 11.07 -6.78 12.24
C PHE A 53 10.98 -7.50 10.89
N PHE A 54 10.65 -6.81 9.79
CA PHE A 54 10.61 -7.46 8.48
C PHE A 54 11.99 -7.84 7.94
N ILE A 55 13.05 -7.09 8.29
CA ILE A 55 14.44 -7.47 8.00
C ILE A 55 14.79 -8.79 8.70
N SER A 56 14.42 -8.94 9.98
CA SER A 56 14.73 -10.13 10.77
C SER A 56 14.06 -11.41 10.27
N LEU A 57 13.00 -11.28 9.45
CA LEU A 57 12.35 -12.42 8.81
C LEU A 57 13.20 -13.06 7.70
N GLY A 58 14.23 -12.38 7.18
CA GLY A 58 15.14 -12.95 6.17
C GLY A 58 14.41 -13.36 4.88
N PHE A 59 13.81 -12.39 4.19
CA PHE A 59 13.20 -12.62 2.87
C PHE A 59 14.25 -12.85 1.80
N ALA A 60 13.91 -13.63 0.78
CA ALA A 60 14.82 -13.89 -0.35
C ALA A 60 14.89 -12.69 -1.30
N GLY A 61 13.77 -11.97 -1.46
CA GLY A 61 13.67 -10.76 -2.26
C GLY A 61 13.68 -9.48 -1.46
N ALA A 62 13.80 -8.35 -2.17
CA ALA A 62 13.62 -7.04 -1.59
C ALA A 62 12.15 -6.79 -1.19
N PHE A 63 11.95 -5.96 -0.18
CA PHE A 63 10.64 -5.51 0.25
C PHE A 63 10.66 -4.03 0.61
N GLN A 64 9.50 -3.39 0.57
CA GLN A 64 9.30 -2.00 0.97
C GLN A 64 8.14 -1.92 1.96
N VAL A 65 8.33 -1.22 3.08
CA VAL A 65 7.28 -1.00 4.08
C VAL A 65 6.87 0.46 4.09
N GLY A 66 5.58 0.71 3.86
CA GLY A 66 4.97 2.03 3.84
C GLY A 66 3.89 2.17 4.91
N ARG A 67 3.67 3.42 5.34
CA ARG A 67 2.53 3.76 6.20
C ARG A 67 1.26 3.86 5.35
N TYR A 68 0.19 3.20 5.80
CA TYR A 68 -1.14 3.37 5.19
C TYR A 68 -1.97 4.38 5.97
N ASP A 69 -2.11 4.18 7.29
CA ASP A 69 -2.78 5.11 8.19
C ASP A 69 -2.16 5.07 9.60
N GLN A 70 -2.93 5.36 10.65
CA GLN A 70 -2.46 5.28 12.04
C GLN A 70 -2.30 3.83 12.55
N LYS A 71 -3.09 2.89 12.04
CA LYS A 71 -3.16 1.49 12.49
C LYS A 71 -2.77 0.49 11.40
N HIS A 72 -2.56 0.91 10.16
CA HIS A 72 -2.27 0.05 9.04
C HIS A 72 -0.95 0.41 8.37
N ILE A 73 -0.31 -0.63 7.84
CA ILE A 73 0.89 -0.54 7.01
C ILE A 73 0.67 -1.31 5.71
N LEU A 74 1.43 -0.93 4.70
CA LEU A 74 1.57 -1.69 3.46
C LEU A 74 2.98 -2.25 3.36
N ILE A 75 3.08 -3.45 2.82
CA ILE A 75 4.35 -4.12 2.56
C ILE A 75 4.32 -4.57 1.10
N ARG A 76 5.22 -4.03 0.27
CA ARG A 76 5.40 -4.49 -1.12
C ARG A 76 6.55 -5.48 -1.14
N PHE A 77 6.29 -6.68 -1.66
CA PHE A 77 7.30 -7.70 -1.90
C PHE A 77 7.65 -7.74 -3.38
N THR A 78 8.91 -8.02 -3.69
CA THR A 78 9.37 -8.29 -5.06
C THR A 78 9.06 -9.71 -5.48
N LEU A 79 9.13 -10.67 -4.56
CA LEU A 79 8.90 -12.09 -4.82
C LEU A 79 7.56 -12.58 -4.26
N GLU A 80 6.87 -13.39 -5.05
CA GLU A 80 5.62 -14.05 -4.65
C GLU A 80 5.84 -15.02 -3.48
N SER A 81 6.95 -15.75 -3.50
CA SER A 81 7.28 -16.77 -2.51
C SER A 81 7.36 -16.17 -1.09
N ASP A 82 7.98 -15.01 -0.94
CA ASP A 82 8.08 -14.28 0.32
C ASP A 82 6.71 -13.79 0.78
N PHE A 83 5.92 -13.21 -0.13
CA PHE A 83 4.55 -12.79 0.19
C PHE A 83 3.68 -13.96 0.67
N ASN A 84 3.73 -15.10 -0.03
CA ASN A 84 3.01 -16.31 0.33
C ASN A 84 3.53 -16.93 1.64
N ARG A 85 4.84 -16.87 1.90
CA ARG A 85 5.44 -17.30 3.18
C ARG A 85 4.90 -16.47 4.33
N VAL A 86 4.86 -15.15 4.15
CA VAL A 86 4.40 -14.22 5.17
C VAL A 86 2.94 -14.47 5.51
N ARG A 87 2.10 -14.56 4.49
CA ARG A 87 0.65 -14.77 4.63
C ARG A 87 0.30 -16.11 5.28
N ARG A 88 1.02 -17.19 4.94
CA ARG A 88 0.77 -18.54 5.47
C ARG A 88 1.03 -18.68 6.96
N LYS A 89 1.99 -17.94 7.52
CA LYS A 89 2.27 -17.98 8.97
C LYS A 89 1.11 -17.43 9.81
N GLY A 90 0.27 -16.57 9.24
CA GLY A 90 -0.89 -15.99 9.92
C GLY A 90 -0.51 -14.79 10.79
N THR A 91 -0.32 -15.01 12.09
CA THR A 91 -0.05 -13.94 13.07
C THR A 91 1.42 -13.94 13.45
N TYR A 92 2.03 -12.77 13.41
CA TYR A 92 3.36 -12.50 13.98
C TYR A 92 3.23 -11.62 15.20
N TYR A 93 4.31 -11.55 15.96
CA TYR A 93 4.45 -10.66 17.10
C TYR A 93 5.69 -9.81 16.88
N ILE A 94 5.51 -8.50 16.86
CA ILE A 94 6.62 -7.54 16.90
C ILE A 94 7.03 -7.36 18.37
N GLU A 95 8.13 -6.64 18.60
CA GLU A 95 8.54 -6.18 19.93
C GLU A 95 7.36 -5.72 20.79
N ASN A 96 7.45 -6.01 22.09
CA ASN A 96 6.40 -5.80 23.09
C ASN A 96 5.13 -6.64 22.85
N ASN A 97 5.28 -7.79 22.18
CA ASN A 97 4.22 -8.78 21.95
C ASN A 97 3.01 -8.20 21.19
N ILE A 98 3.26 -7.22 20.30
CA ILE A 98 2.20 -6.59 19.51
C ILE A 98 1.84 -7.51 18.35
N PRO A 99 0.59 -8.04 18.28
CA PRO A 99 0.20 -8.94 17.22
C PRO A 99 0.02 -8.19 15.91
N ILE A 100 0.57 -8.76 14.84
CA ILE A 100 0.46 -8.27 13.47
C ILE A 100 0.02 -9.41 12.55
N LYS A 101 -1.03 -9.18 11.76
CA LYS A 101 -1.51 -10.12 10.74
C LYS A 101 -1.46 -9.47 9.38
N ILE A 102 -1.06 -10.23 8.36
CA ILE A 102 -0.80 -9.71 7.02
C ILE A 102 -1.78 -10.36 6.06
N TRP A 103 -2.51 -9.53 5.31
CA TRP A 103 -3.50 -9.93 4.32
C TRP A 103 -3.05 -9.49 2.93
N LYS A 104 -3.58 -10.12 1.88
CA LYS A 104 -3.42 -9.61 0.52
C LYS A 104 -4.12 -8.25 0.45
N TRP A 105 -3.43 -7.25 -0.09
CA TRP A 105 -4.07 -5.98 -0.41
C TRP A 105 -5.01 -6.18 -1.60
N GLU A 106 -6.22 -5.64 -1.48
CA GLU A 106 -7.21 -5.64 -2.55
C GLU A 106 -7.66 -4.19 -2.80
N PRO A 107 -7.95 -3.81 -4.06
CA PRO A 107 -8.26 -2.42 -4.44
C PRO A 107 -9.48 -1.83 -3.69
N CYS A 108 -10.34 -2.70 -3.17
CA CYS A 108 -11.53 -2.34 -2.41
C CYS A 108 -11.33 -2.43 -0.88
N PHE A 109 -10.10 -2.62 -0.40
CA PHE A 109 -9.83 -2.70 1.03
C PHE A 109 -10.04 -1.33 1.69
N LYS A 110 -11.14 -1.20 2.45
CA LYS A 110 -11.53 0.02 3.18
C LYS A 110 -11.43 -0.19 4.69
N PRO A 111 -10.35 0.27 5.36
CA PRO A 111 -10.43 0.53 6.79
C PRO A 111 -11.09 1.90 7.00
N GLY A 112 -12.37 1.91 7.41
CA GLY A 112 -12.99 3.08 8.05
C GLY A 112 -13.40 4.28 7.19
N TYR A 113 -13.35 4.20 5.85
CA TYR A 113 -13.85 5.23 4.91
C TYR A 113 -13.07 6.55 4.86
N LYS A 114 -11.92 6.49 4.20
CA LYS A 114 -11.39 7.40 3.16
C LYS A 114 -10.05 6.78 2.76
N SER A 115 -10.12 5.71 1.97
CA SER A 115 -8.94 4.94 1.56
C SER A 115 -8.11 5.75 0.57
N PRO A 116 -6.79 5.89 0.78
CA PRO A 116 -5.89 6.15 -0.32
C PRO A 116 -5.87 4.90 -1.20
N VAL A 117 -6.55 4.98 -2.34
CA VAL A 117 -6.27 4.05 -3.45
C VAL A 117 -4.87 4.41 -3.90
N TRP A 118 -3.91 3.52 -3.63
CA TRP A 118 -2.62 3.63 -4.29
C TRP A 118 -2.89 3.36 -5.75
N LEU A 119 -2.73 4.38 -6.57
CA LEU A 119 -2.65 4.26 -8.01
C LEU A 119 -1.21 4.63 -8.33
N GLU A 120 -0.48 3.75 -9.02
CA GLU A 120 0.76 4.17 -9.65
C GLU A 120 0.32 5.16 -10.73
N PHE A 121 0.62 6.43 -10.51
CA PHE A 121 0.48 7.47 -11.52
C PHE A 121 1.88 7.74 -12.08
N PRO A 122 2.35 6.93 -13.04
CA PRO A 122 3.71 7.06 -13.57
C PRO A 122 4.00 8.47 -14.09
N ASP A 123 2.96 9.19 -14.52
CA ASP A 123 3.06 10.54 -15.09
C ASP A 123 2.40 11.64 -14.25
N LEU A 124 2.19 11.45 -12.94
CA LEU A 124 1.60 12.52 -12.12
C LEU A 124 2.57 13.70 -12.03
N PRO A 125 2.19 14.90 -12.52
CA PRO A 125 3.07 16.06 -12.41
C PRO A 125 3.41 16.36 -10.95
N ILE A 126 4.68 16.67 -10.66
CA ILE A 126 5.24 16.94 -9.32
C ILE A 126 4.36 17.89 -8.46
N LYS A 127 3.68 18.84 -9.09
CA LYS A 127 2.76 19.79 -8.44
C LYS A 127 1.57 19.14 -7.69
N PHE A 128 1.30 17.86 -7.93
CA PHE A 128 0.24 17.09 -7.28
C PHE A 128 0.76 16.08 -6.25
N TRP A 129 2.08 15.98 -6.04
CA TRP A 129 2.58 15.18 -4.92
C TRP A 129 2.26 15.87 -3.60
N PRO A 130 1.64 15.17 -2.63
CA PRO A 130 1.49 15.72 -1.30
C PRO A 130 2.88 16.00 -0.73
N SER A 131 3.09 17.21 -0.23
CA SER A 131 4.36 17.72 0.32
C SER A 131 4.91 16.94 1.52
N GLN A 132 4.23 15.88 1.95
CA GLN A 132 4.62 14.97 3.03
C GLN A 132 5.49 13.79 2.59
N LEU A 133 5.85 13.67 1.31
CA LEU A 133 6.71 12.61 0.77
C LEU A 133 8.19 13.01 0.59
N LEU A 134 8.56 14.25 0.96
CA LEU A 134 9.92 14.79 0.79
C LEU A 134 10.68 15.00 2.12
N THR A 135 10.43 14.18 3.14
CA THR A 135 11.22 14.23 4.39
C THR A 135 11.48 12.85 4.94
#